data_AF-A0A5B0WSS4-F1
#
_entry.id   AF-A0A5B0WSS4-F1
#
_cell.length_a   1.000
_cell.length_b   1.000
_cell.length_c   1.000
_cell.angle_alpha   90.00
_cell.angle_beta   90.00
_cell.angle_gamma   90.00
#
_symmetry.space_group_name_H-M   'P 1'
#
loop_
_entity.id
_entity.type
_entity.pdbx_description
1 polymer ?
#
loop_
_entity_poly.entity_id
_entity_poly.type
_entity_poly.pdbx_seq_one_letter_code
_entity_poly.pdbx_strand_id
1 'polypeptide(L)'
;MDYKVNVATAGTYKVKYRVAVDSGYTGKVQLQVNGVNLKMPSFPTTGGLKKWVIVSDSVTLEEGEQKIRLYASQNEWKLNWLKLKLIPKVPEKF
;
A
#
# COMPACT_ATOMS: atom_id res chain seq x y z
N MET A 1 5.84 -8.66 5.10
CA MET A 1 6.51 -7.50 5.74
C MET A 1 5.50 -6.85 6.67
N ASP A 2 5.87 -6.59 7.92
CA ASP A 2 4.96 -6.07 8.95
C ASP A 2 5.43 -4.69 9.42
N TYR A 3 4.48 -3.76 9.56
CA TYR A 3 4.70 -2.40 10.01
C TYR A 3 3.71 -2.08 11.11
N LYS A 4 4.21 -1.62 12.26
CA LYS A 4 3.38 -0.99 13.28
C LYS A 4 3.32 0.51 12.99
N VAL A 5 2.11 1.04 12.89
CA VAL A 5 1.89 2.48 12.68
C VAL A 5 0.95 2.99 13.76
N ASN A 6 1.26 4.16 14.31
CA ASN A 6 0.31 4.86 15.18
C ASN A 6 -0.44 5.89 14.34
N VAL A 7 -1.72 5.63 14.08
CA VAL A 7 -2.58 6.47 13.24
C VAL A 7 -3.15 7.59 14.12
N ALA A 8 -2.76 8.82 13.83
CA ALA A 8 -3.18 9.98 14.64
C ALA A 8 -4.64 10.41 14.41
N THR A 9 -5.29 9.99 13.32
CA THR A 9 -6.67 10.37 13.01
C THR A 9 -7.33 9.27 12.20
N ALA A 10 -8.47 8.78 12.66
CA ALA A 10 -9.24 7.80 11.88
C ALA A 10 -9.67 8.40 10.53
N GLY A 11 -9.60 7.62 9.46
CA GLY A 11 -10.05 8.07 8.14
C GLY A 11 -9.50 7.27 6.97
N THR A 12 -9.79 7.74 5.76
CA THR A 12 -9.28 7.12 4.53
C THR A 12 -7.88 7.64 4.22
N TYR A 13 -6.92 6.72 4.14
CA TYR A 13 -5.55 6.97 3.76
C TYR A 13 -5.30 6.51 2.33
N LYS A 14 -4.67 7.37 1.53
CA LYS A 14 -4.06 6.97 0.26
C LYS A 14 -2.79 6.20 0.57
N VAL A 15 -2.74 4.95 0.12
CA VAL A 15 -1.54 4.11 0.16
C VAL A 15 -0.79 4.29 -1.14
N LYS A 16 0.52 4.50 -1.07
CA LYS A 16 1.40 4.54 -2.22
C LYS A 16 2.51 3.51 -2.05
N TYR A 17 2.70 2.66 -3.05
CA TYR A 17 3.78 1.68 -3.11
C TYR A 17 4.74 2.12 -4.21
N ARG A 18 6.01 2.37 -3.87
CA ARG A 18 7.05 2.55 -4.88
C ARG A 18 7.73 1.21 -5.11
N VAL A 19 7.50 0.64 -6.28
CA VAL A 19 7.86 -0.75 -6.62
C VAL A 19 8.61 -0.83 -7.94
N ALA A 20 9.43 -1.86 -8.08
CA ALA A 20 10.04 -2.28 -9.34
C ALA A 20 9.69 -3.75 -9.56
N VAL A 21 9.35 -4.13 -10.79
CA VAL A 21 8.91 -5.49 -11.13
C VAL A 21 9.69 -5.94 -12.36
N ASP A 22 10.24 -7.14 -12.33
CA ASP A 22 11.08 -7.61 -13.42
C ASP A 22 10.30 -7.84 -14.72
N SER A 23 11.02 -7.98 -15.82
CA SER A 23 10.44 -8.21 -17.15
C SER A 23 9.73 -9.56 -17.20
N GLY A 24 8.51 -9.60 -17.73
CA GLY A 24 7.70 -10.83 -17.81
C GLY A 24 6.95 -11.19 -16.53
N TYR A 25 7.07 -10.39 -15.46
CA TYR A 25 6.39 -10.62 -14.19
C TYR A 25 5.38 -9.52 -13.86
N THR A 26 4.42 -9.87 -13.02
CA THR A 26 3.60 -8.92 -12.26
C THR A 26 3.83 -9.17 -10.78
N GLY A 27 3.77 -8.12 -9.95
CA GLY A 27 3.72 -8.30 -8.51
C GLY A 27 2.27 -8.45 -8.06
N LYS A 28 2.00 -9.33 -7.10
CA LYS A 28 0.72 -9.37 -6.38
C LYS A 28 0.98 -9.37 -4.89
N VAL A 29 0.31 -8.48 -4.19
CA VAL A 29 0.39 -8.40 -2.73
C VAL A 29 -0.99 -8.29 -2.12
N GLN A 30 -1.13 -8.75 -0.88
CA GLN A 30 -2.27 -8.44 -0.03
C GLN A 30 -1.83 -7.35 0.96
N LEU A 31 -2.58 -6.26 1.02
CA LEU A 31 -2.46 -5.26 2.08
C LEU A 31 -3.44 -5.64 3.21
N GLN A 32 -2.86 -6.03 4.33
CA GLN A 32 -3.57 -6.42 5.54
C GLN A 32 -3.49 -5.31 6.59
N VAL A 33 -4.59 -5.11 7.32
CA VAL A 33 -4.65 -4.26 8.51
C VAL A 33 -5.20 -5.09 9.66
N ASN A 34 -4.44 -5.22 10.74
CA ASN A 34 -4.78 -6.04 11.90
C ASN A 34 -5.18 -7.49 11.55
N GLY A 35 -4.54 -8.05 10.52
CA GLY A 35 -4.81 -9.41 10.03
C GLY A 35 -5.94 -9.53 9.02
N VAL A 36 -6.69 -8.45 8.74
CA VAL A 36 -7.77 -8.43 7.75
C VAL A 36 -7.23 -7.97 6.39
N ASN A 37 -7.48 -8.74 5.33
CA ASN A 37 -7.16 -8.36 3.94
C ASN A 37 -8.06 -7.20 3.48
N LEU A 38 -7.51 -6.00 3.31
CA LEU A 38 -8.28 -4.83 2.84
C LEU A 38 -8.13 -4.57 1.34
N LYS A 39 -6.94 -4.83 0.77
CA LYS A 39 -6.65 -4.64 -0.66
C LYS A 39 -5.75 -5.74 -1.21
N MET A 40 -5.82 -5.95 -2.53
CA MET A 40 -4.97 -6.90 -3.25
C MET A 40 -4.38 -6.25 -4.52
N PRO A 41 -3.50 -5.24 -4.41
CA PRO A 41 -2.99 -4.56 -5.58
C PRO A 41 -2.12 -5.48 -6.45
N SER A 42 -2.25 -5.28 -7.75
CA SER A 42 -1.34 -5.80 -8.76
C SER A 42 -0.31 -4.72 -9.11
N PHE A 43 0.97 -5.09 -9.12
CA PHE A 43 2.07 -4.23 -9.53
C PHE A 43 2.43 -4.56 -10.98
N PRO A 44 2.31 -3.58 -11.91
CA PRO A 44 2.64 -3.81 -13.31
C PRO A 44 4.14 -4.05 -13.48
N THR A 45 4.52 -4.81 -14.52
CA THR A 45 5.94 -4.92 -14.91
C THR A 45 6.53 -3.52 -15.10
N THR A 46 7.74 -3.31 -14.58
CA THR A 46 8.50 -2.09 -14.86
C THR A 46 9.59 -2.33 -15.90
N GLY A 47 9.72 -3.56 -16.40
CA GLY A 47 10.77 -3.96 -17.34
C GLY A 47 12.16 -3.98 -16.71
N GLY A 48 12.25 -4.26 -15.40
CA GLY A 48 13.50 -4.48 -14.68
C GLY A 48 13.53 -3.93 -13.25
N LEU A 49 14.28 -4.60 -12.37
CA LEU A 49 14.36 -4.32 -10.91
C LEU A 49 15.03 -2.99 -10.52
N LYS A 50 15.41 -2.14 -11.49
CA LYS A 50 15.93 -0.77 -11.28
C LYS A 50 14.99 0.32 -11.80
N LYS A 51 13.88 -0.04 -12.47
CA LYS A 51 12.86 0.88 -12.96
C LYS A 51 11.70 0.91 -11.98
N TRP A 52 11.35 2.09 -11.48
CA TRP A 52 10.41 2.24 -10.36
C TRP A 52 9.14 2.94 -10.81
N VAL A 53 8.00 2.46 -10.34
CA VAL A 53 6.68 3.08 -10.51
C VAL A 53 5.99 3.26 -9.17
N ILE A 54 4.98 4.14 -9.12
CA ILE A 54 4.11 4.30 -7.95
C ILE A 54 2.74 3.70 -8.26
N VAL A 55 2.35 2.68 -7.50
CA VAL A 55 0.98 2.16 -7.47
C VAL A 55 0.26 2.77 -6.28
N SER A 56 -1.03 3.09 -6.40
CA SER A 56 -1.80 3.71 -5.33
C SER A 56 -3.11 2.96 -5.05
N ASP A 57 -3.47 2.90 -3.77
CA ASP A 57 -4.75 2.42 -3.26
C ASP A 57 -5.32 3.40 -2.23
N SER A 58 -6.51 3.11 -1.71
CA SER A 58 -7.06 3.73 -0.51
C SER A 58 -7.47 2.68 0.52
N VAL A 59 -7.22 2.93 1.80
CA VAL A 59 -7.70 2.10 2.92
C VAL A 59 -8.25 2.99 4.02
N THR A 60 -9.27 2.53 4.73
CA THR A 60 -9.72 3.18 5.96
C THR A 60 -8.93 2.62 7.12
N LEU A 61 -8.37 3.49 7.95
CA LEU A 61 -7.64 3.15 9.16
C LEU A 61 -8.33 3.81 10.35
N GLU A 62 -8.42 3.07 11.45
CA GLU A 62 -8.84 3.59 12.74
C GLU A 62 -7.68 4.33 13.42
N GLU A 63 -8.00 5.25 14.32
CA GLU A 63 -7.02 5.92 15.18
C GLU A 63 -6.32 4.90 16.10
N GLY A 64 -5.06 5.17 16.47
CA GLY A 64 -4.26 4.35 17.38
C GLY A 64 -3.32 3.36 16.67
N GLU A 65 -2.84 2.37 17.42
CA GLU A 65 -1.91 1.37 16.89
C GLU A 65 -2.61 0.46 15.87
N GLN A 66 -2.06 0.41 14.67
CA GLN A 66 -2.50 -0.46 13.58
C GLN A 66 -1.31 -1.29 13.10
N LYS A 67 -1.54 -2.58 12.86
CA LYS A 67 -0.58 -3.48 12.21
C LYS A 67 -0.87 -3.54 10.72
N ILE A 68 -0.03 -2.91 9.92
CA ILE A 68 -0.06 -3.01 8.47
C ILE A 68 0.85 -4.15 8.02
N ARG A 69 0.36 -5.05 7.18
CA ARG A 69 1.16 -6.13 6.58
C ARG A 69 1.05 -6.11 5.06
N LEU A 70 2.19 -6.16 4.38
CA LEU A 70 2.29 -6.50 2.97
C LEU A 70 2.64 -7.97 2.85
N TYR A 71 1.68 -8.78 2.42
CA TYR A 71 1.89 -10.19 2.14
C TYR A 71 2.11 -10.39 0.64
N ALA A 72 3.31 -10.81 0.25
CA ALA A 72 3.65 -11.06 -1.15
C ALA A 72 3.07 -12.40 -1.60
N SER A 73 2.26 -12.41 -2.65
CA SER A 73 1.69 -13.62 -3.24
C SER A 73 2.37 -14.00 -4.57
N GLN A 74 3.24 -13.13 -5.10
CA GLN A 74 4.09 -13.36 -6.26
C GLN A 74 5.50 -12.80 -6.02
N ASN A 75 6.45 -13.28 -6.83
CA ASN A 75 7.88 -13.03 -6.71
C ASN A 75 8.34 -12.01 -7.77
N GLU A 76 9.66 -11.78 -7.90
CA GLU A 76 10.26 -10.94 -8.95
C GLU A 76 9.85 -9.46 -8.95
N TRP A 77 9.69 -8.91 -7.74
CA TRP A 77 9.50 -7.49 -7.54
C TRP A 77 10.25 -7.00 -6.29
N LYS A 78 10.52 -5.69 -6.24
CA LYS A 78 11.12 -4.98 -5.11
C LYS A 78 10.17 -3.92 -4.60
N LEU A 79 10.08 -3.80 -3.27
CA LEU A 79 9.57 -2.60 -2.63
C LEU A 79 10.71 -1.64 -2.33
N ASN A 80 10.54 -0.36 -2.63
CA ASN A 80 11.40 0.69 -2.09
C ASN A 80 10.80 1.25 -0.81
N TRP A 81 9.59 1.81 -0.90
CA TRP A 81 8.87 2.34 0.24
C TRP A 81 7.36 2.18 0.08
N LEU A 82 6.68 2.22 1.22
CA LEU A 82 5.23 2.39 1.34
C LEU A 82 4.97 3.72 2.06
N LYS A 83 3.99 4.48 1.58
CA LYS A 83 3.58 5.75 2.19
C LYS A 83 2.07 5.78 2.39
N LEU A 84 1.64 6.13 3.59
CA LEU A 84 0.25 6.42 3.92
C LEU A 84 0.08 7.94 4.01
N LYS A 85 -0.97 8.48 3.38
CA LYS A 85 -1.33 9.90 3.48
C LYS A 85 -2.83 10.01 3.70
N LEU A 86 -3.24 10.61 4.82
CA LEU A 86 -4.65 10.90 5.09
C LEU A 86 -5.23 11.73 3.93
N ILE A 87 -6.39 11.31 3.42
CA ILE A 87 -7.17 12.07 2.46
C ILE A 87 -8.05 13.01 3.29
N PRO A 88 -7.88 14.34 3.20
CA PRO A 88 -8.72 15.27 3.93
C PRO A 88 -10.20 15.06 3.53
N LYS A 89 -11.10 15.07 4.52
CA LYS A 89 -12.53 15.18 4.23
C LYS A 89 -12.75 16.52 3.54
N VAL A 90 -13.46 16.51 2.41
CA VAL A 90 -13.92 17.77 1.80
C VAL A 90 -14.95 18.36 2.77
N PRO A 91 -14.83 19.64 3.19
CA PRO A 91 -15.86 20.26 4.01
C PRO A 91 -17.17 20.26 3.23
N GLU A 92 -18.22 19.69 3.80
CA GLU A 92 -19.58 19.87 3.29
C GLU A 92 -19.91 21.37 3.42
N LYS A 93 -20.21 22.02 2.29
CA LYS A 93 -20.72 23.39 2.32
C LYS A 93 -22.18 23.29 2.79
N PHE A 94 -22.48 23.87 3.95
CA PHE A 94 -23.84 24.16 4.40
C PHE A 94 -24.40 25.35 3.64
#